data_AF-A0A9W7B794-F1
#
_entry.id   AF-A0A9W7B794-F1
#
_cell.length_a   1.000
_cell.length_b   1.000
_cell.length_c   1.000
_cell.angle_alpha   90.00
_cell.angle_beta   90.00
_cell.angle_gamma   90.00
#
_symmetry.space_group_name_H-M   'P 1'
#
loop_
_entity.id
_entity.type
_entity.pdbx_description
1 polymer ?
#
loop_
_entity_poly.entity_id
_entity_poly.type
_entity_poly.pdbx_seq_one_letter_code
_entity_poly.pdbx_strand_id
1 'polypeptide(L)'
;MPKVIADEHVETKAEIEGKEALESSGVFGASWRIVLFRAVRDNDMALVKRVCESHPAAIHEHFTSGMQEWQLSWDSLRWYEFADATALYIASAYCSDNVVEWLLQNGVDPDAVCYSKQVALDVIGQCTYDREKASRIDKLLKQPRTPPQPPVQPTLFAKIGYEDHLKTVYDEVVNPEDPDGPKMRKARRVTETVVRCKVSATYKSYWLPPKTNYELRLREIKGTEWKIERTQATHKIMTGLKPDTTYEVQVRAKNVAGWSDFSEVVHISTPVGKKQPGEEGKEGEKEAKTEETPEEKETREAADRKKRRKASIL
;
A
#
# COMPACT_ATOMS: atom_id res chain seq x y z
N MET A 1 6.20 -64.08 20.28
CA MET A 1 5.54 -63.10 19.39
C MET A 1 5.87 -61.71 19.92
N PRO A 2 6.74 -60.92 19.28
CA PRO A 2 7.04 -59.56 19.76
C PRO A 2 5.84 -58.64 19.49
N LYS A 3 5.47 -57.82 20.49
CA LYS A 3 4.44 -56.77 20.37
C LYS A 3 4.99 -55.63 19.52
N VAL A 4 4.32 -55.32 18.41
CA VAL A 4 4.58 -54.12 17.61
C VAL A 4 4.07 -52.92 18.41
N ILE A 5 4.98 -52.01 18.75
CA ILE A 5 4.67 -50.70 19.33
C ILE A 5 4.15 -49.84 18.18
N ALA A 6 2.95 -49.26 18.35
CA ALA A 6 2.42 -48.31 17.38
C ALA A 6 3.23 -47.01 17.45
N ASP A 7 3.79 -46.58 16.32
CA ASP A 7 4.43 -45.27 16.19
C ASP A 7 3.38 -44.19 16.42
N GLU A 8 3.51 -43.44 17.52
CA GLU A 8 2.71 -42.26 17.79
C GLU A 8 3.25 -41.12 16.92
N HIS A 9 2.57 -40.87 15.79
CA HIS A 9 2.89 -39.76 14.92
C HIS A 9 2.53 -38.44 15.62
N VAL A 10 3.56 -37.69 16.04
CA VAL A 10 3.39 -36.36 16.63
C VAL A 10 3.22 -35.35 15.51
N GLU A 11 2.02 -34.81 15.38
CA GLU A 11 1.67 -33.84 14.35
C GLU A 11 2.48 -32.54 14.50
N THR A 12 2.97 -32.05 13.37
CA THR A 12 3.76 -30.84 13.28
C THR A 12 2.89 -29.60 13.48
N LYS A 13 3.51 -28.49 13.90
CA LYS A 13 2.81 -27.22 14.11
C LYS A 13 2.04 -26.74 12.88
N ALA A 14 2.54 -27.01 11.68
CA ALA A 14 1.86 -26.69 10.42
C ALA A 14 0.61 -27.57 10.17
N GLU A 15 0.63 -28.83 10.63
CA GLU A 15 -0.52 -29.74 10.56
C GLU A 15 -1.59 -29.36 11.59
N ILE A 16 -1.18 -28.89 12.77
CA ILE A 16 -2.07 -28.38 13.80
C ILE A 16 -2.73 -27.06 13.33
N GLU A 17 -1.95 -26.12 12.80
CA GLU A 17 -2.48 -24.86 12.23
C GLU A 17 -3.37 -25.13 11.00
N GLY A 18 -3.03 -26.14 10.19
CA GLY A 18 -3.86 -26.62 9.10
C GLY A 18 -5.18 -27.24 9.55
N LYS A 19 -5.19 -27.99 10.67
CA LYS A 19 -6.39 -28.54 11.31
C LYS A 19 -7.26 -27.48 11.96
N GLU A 20 -6.67 -26.50 12.64
CA GLU A 20 -7.45 -25.40 13.25
C GLU A 20 -8.12 -24.53 12.18
N ALA A 21 -7.45 -24.31 11.04
CA ALA A 21 -8.06 -23.69 9.87
C ALA A 21 -9.21 -24.55 9.29
N LEU A 22 -9.05 -25.89 9.30
CA LEU A 22 -10.05 -26.86 8.85
C LEU A 22 -11.33 -26.84 9.71
N GLU A 23 -11.18 -26.77 11.04
CA GLU A 23 -12.29 -26.78 12.00
C GLU A 23 -13.09 -25.46 12.02
N SER A 24 -12.46 -24.33 11.67
CA SER A 24 -13.12 -23.01 11.63
C SER A 24 -14.15 -22.82 10.50
N SER A 25 -14.15 -23.71 9.49
CA SER A 25 -14.89 -23.51 8.22
C SER A 25 -16.31 -24.10 8.17
N GLY A 26 -16.73 -24.85 9.18
CA GLY A 26 -18.14 -25.22 9.40
C GLY A 26 -18.81 -26.14 8.36
N VAL A 27 -18.09 -26.67 7.37
CA VAL A 27 -18.57 -27.72 6.45
C VAL A 27 -17.40 -28.69 6.22
N PHE A 28 -17.54 -29.94 6.66
CA PHE A 28 -16.54 -31.03 6.60
C PHE A 28 -15.47 -30.86 5.49
N GLY A 29 -14.23 -30.57 5.87
CA GLY A 29 -13.01 -30.95 5.13
C GLY A 29 -12.78 -30.39 3.71
N ALA A 30 -13.59 -29.44 3.23
CA ALA A 30 -13.49 -28.94 1.85
C ALA A 30 -12.60 -27.68 1.79
N SER A 31 -11.54 -27.71 0.96
CA SER A 31 -10.75 -26.52 0.60
C SER A 31 -11.65 -25.37 0.12
N TRP A 32 -11.26 -24.12 0.35
CA TRP A 32 -11.96 -22.93 -0.16
C TRP A 32 -12.24 -23.01 -1.67
N ARG A 33 -11.37 -23.69 -2.44
CA ARG A 33 -11.55 -23.93 -3.88
C ARG A 33 -12.74 -24.82 -4.18
N ILE A 34 -12.93 -25.90 -3.42
CA ILE A 34 -14.10 -26.79 -3.56
C ILE A 34 -15.37 -26.01 -3.22
N VAL A 35 -15.34 -25.23 -2.15
CA VAL A 35 -16.48 -24.39 -1.73
C VAL A 35 -16.83 -23.39 -2.84
N LEU A 36 -15.84 -22.71 -3.42
CA LEU A 36 -16.05 -21.79 -4.53
C LEU A 36 -16.59 -22.52 -5.77
N PHE A 37 -16.02 -23.68 -6.13
CA PHE A 37 -16.47 -24.47 -7.28
C PHE A 37 -17.96 -24.81 -7.16
N ARG A 38 -18.38 -25.35 -6.01
CA ARG A 38 -19.78 -25.71 -5.74
C ARG A 38 -20.67 -24.47 -5.72
N ALA A 39 -20.25 -23.38 -5.08
CA ALA A 39 -21.01 -22.14 -5.05
C ALA A 39 -21.23 -21.58 -6.46
N VAL A 40 -20.20 -21.60 -7.32
CA VAL A 40 -20.30 -21.17 -8.71
C VAL A 40 -21.23 -22.10 -9.50
N ARG A 41 -21.06 -23.42 -9.36
CA ARG A 41 -21.89 -24.44 -10.01
C ARG A 41 -23.37 -24.30 -9.65
N ASP A 42 -23.65 -24.12 -8.37
CA ASP A 42 -25.00 -24.10 -7.80
C ASP A 42 -25.64 -22.70 -7.88
N ASN A 43 -24.95 -21.72 -8.49
CA ASN A 43 -25.38 -20.33 -8.63
C ASN A 43 -25.64 -19.62 -7.27
N ASP A 44 -24.92 -20.02 -6.22
CA ASP A 44 -24.99 -19.43 -4.88
C ASP A 44 -24.11 -18.19 -4.77
N MET A 45 -24.69 -17.05 -5.12
CA MET A 45 -24.02 -15.75 -5.07
C MET A 45 -23.56 -15.32 -3.67
N ALA A 46 -24.27 -15.73 -2.61
CA ALA A 46 -23.92 -15.32 -1.25
C ALA A 46 -22.62 -16.02 -0.82
N LEU A 47 -22.50 -17.31 -1.11
CA LEU A 47 -21.31 -18.08 -0.82
C LEU A 47 -20.12 -17.69 -1.72
N VAL A 48 -20.37 -17.42 -3.02
CA VAL A 48 -19.33 -16.89 -3.92
C VAL A 48 -18.71 -15.62 -3.34
N LYS A 49 -19.52 -14.64 -2.95
CA LYS A 49 -19.02 -13.38 -2.36
C LYS A 49 -18.22 -13.62 -1.08
N ARG A 50 -18.73 -14.47 -0.18
CA ARG A 50 -18.05 -14.81 1.09
C ARG A 50 -16.67 -15.43 0.87
N VAL A 51 -16.56 -16.39 -0.06
CA VAL A 51 -15.26 -17.02 -0.36
C VAL A 51 -14.32 -16.00 -0.98
N CYS A 52 -14.83 -15.18 -1.90
CA CYS A 52 -14.01 -14.16 -2.53
C CYS A 52 -13.50 -13.14 -1.48
N GLU A 53 -14.25 -12.79 -0.43
CA GLU A 53 -13.81 -11.82 0.60
C GLU A 53 -12.46 -12.19 1.24
N SER A 54 -12.22 -13.48 1.41
CA SER A 54 -10.95 -14.02 1.88
C SER A 54 -9.95 -14.30 0.75
N HIS A 55 -10.44 -14.58 -0.47
CA HIS A 55 -9.62 -14.92 -1.64
C HIS A 55 -9.99 -14.09 -2.90
N PRO A 56 -9.67 -12.78 -2.96
CA PRO A 56 -10.15 -11.90 -4.03
C PRO A 56 -9.60 -12.22 -5.42
N ALA A 57 -8.41 -12.83 -5.50
CA ALA A 57 -7.78 -13.19 -6.77
C ALA A 57 -8.46 -14.39 -7.45
N ALA A 58 -9.24 -15.18 -6.72
CA ALA A 58 -9.82 -16.43 -7.19
C ALA A 58 -10.75 -16.29 -8.40
N ILE A 59 -11.37 -15.12 -8.59
CA ILE A 59 -12.29 -14.89 -9.70
C ILE A 59 -11.56 -14.66 -11.05
N HIS A 60 -10.28 -14.27 -11.01
CA HIS A 60 -9.46 -13.95 -12.18
C HIS A 60 -8.51 -15.08 -12.55
N GLU A 61 -8.14 -15.91 -11.58
CA GLU A 61 -7.16 -16.97 -11.76
C GLU A 61 -7.84 -18.30 -12.13
N HIS A 62 -7.05 -19.21 -12.67
CA HIS A 62 -7.43 -20.62 -12.80
C HIS A 62 -7.42 -21.28 -11.43
N PHE A 63 -8.43 -20.97 -10.60
CA PHE A 63 -8.41 -21.36 -9.19
C PHE A 63 -8.45 -22.87 -9.00
N THR A 64 -8.98 -23.63 -9.96
CA THR A 64 -9.04 -25.10 -9.89
C THR A 64 -7.71 -25.80 -10.18
N SER A 65 -6.70 -25.10 -10.69
CA SER A 65 -5.34 -25.65 -10.92
C SER A 65 -4.69 -26.25 -9.66
N GLY A 66 -5.11 -25.77 -8.48
CA GLY A 66 -4.66 -26.29 -7.19
C GLY A 66 -5.52 -27.41 -6.61
N MET A 67 -6.52 -27.92 -7.34
CA MET A 67 -7.42 -28.99 -6.90
C MET A 67 -6.93 -30.36 -7.37
N GLN A 68 -7.15 -31.37 -6.55
CA GLN A 68 -6.84 -32.75 -6.91
C GLN A 68 -7.92 -33.32 -7.83
N GLU A 69 -7.56 -34.23 -8.73
CA GLU A 69 -8.48 -34.84 -9.71
C GLU A 69 -9.73 -35.42 -9.05
N TRP A 70 -9.56 -36.13 -7.92
CA TRP A 70 -10.67 -36.74 -7.18
C TRP A 70 -11.64 -35.71 -6.60
N GLN A 71 -11.17 -34.49 -6.28
CA GLN A 71 -12.04 -33.43 -5.76
C GLN A 71 -12.97 -32.93 -6.87
N LEU A 72 -12.47 -32.81 -8.09
CA LEU A 72 -13.26 -32.38 -9.23
C LEU A 72 -14.16 -33.50 -9.75
N SER A 73 -13.69 -34.75 -9.76
CA SER A 73 -14.44 -35.90 -10.28
C SER A 73 -15.67 -36.25 -9.45
N TRP A 74 -15.68 -35.90 -8.17
CA TRP A 74 -16.85 -36.02 -7.30
C TRP A 74 -17.90 -34.96 -7.58
N ASP A 75 -17.50 -33.81 -8.12
CA ASP A 75 -18.37 -32.65 -8.33
C ASP A 75 -18.88 -32.51 -9.76
N SER A 76 -18.22 -33.14 -10.74
CA SER A 76 -18.64 -33.15 -12.15
C SER A 76 -18.17 -34.38 -12.93
N LEU A 77 -19.03 -34.87 -13.84
CA LEU A 77 -18.65 -35.90 -14.83
C LEU A 77 -17.69 -35.35 -15.91
N ARG A 78 -17.61 -34.02 -16.05
CA ARG A 78 -16.67 -33.32 -16.96
C ARG A 78 -15.46 -32.73 -16.22
N TRP A 79 -15.12 -33.30 -15.06
CA TRP A 79 -14.07 -32.78 -14.18
C TRP A 79 -12.73 -32.47 -14.87
N TYR A 80 -12.36 -33.23 -15.90
CA TYR A 80 -11.13 -33.03 -16.66
C TYR A 80 -11.09 -31.69 -17.40
N GLU A 81 -12.25 -31.19 -17.85
CA GLU A 81 -12.37 -29.86 -18.45
C GLU A 81 -12.21 -28.74 -17.43
N PHE A 82 -12.41 -29.06 -16.14
CA PHE A 82 -12.33 -28.13 -15.03
C PHE A 82 -11.03 -28.21 -14.23
N ALA A 83 -10.06 -29.01 -14.66
CA ALA A 83 -8.77 -29.11 -13.98
C ALA A 83 -8.00 -27.78 -13.94
N ASP A 84 -8.20 -26.91 -14.93
CA ASP A 84 -7.54 -25.60 -15.04
C ASP A 84 -8.53 -24.52 -15.52
N ALA A 85 -9.61 -24.34 -14.77
CA ALA A 85 -10.73 -23.49 -15.13
C ALA A 85 -10.83 -22.24 -14.23
N THR A 86 -11.29 -21.15 -14.82
CA THR A 86 -11.68 -19.93 -14.11
C THR A 86 -13.11 -20.06 -13.56
N ALA A 87 -13.45 -19.21 -12.60
CA ALA A 87 -14.83 -19.13 -12.09
C ALA A 87 -15.84 -18.83 -13.21
N LEU A 88 -15.47 -17.98 -14.19
CA LEU A 88 -16.35 -17.64 -15.31
C LEU A 88 -16.59 -18.81 -16.27
N TYR A 89 -15.58 -19.64 -16.51
CA TYR A 89 -15.69 -20.84 -17.33
C TYR A 89 -16.69 -21.84 -16.73
N ILE A 90 -16.55 -22.12 -15.43
CA ILE A 90 -17.45 -23.03 -14.70
C ILE A 90 -18.87 -22.44 -14.64
N ALA A 91 -19.01 -21.15 -14.32
CA ALA A 91 -20.31 -20.47 -14.26
C ALA A 91 -21.04 -20.55 -15.61
N SER A 92 -20.30 -20.41 -16.72
CA SER A 92 -20.86 -20.50 -18.07
C SER A 92 -21.29 -21.94 -18.40
N ALA A 93 -20.47 -22.93 -18.04
CA ALA A 93 -20.78 -24.34 -18.27
C ALA A 93 -22.05 -24.82 -17.55
N TYR A 94 -22.30 -24.31 -16.34
CA TYR A 94 -23.47 -24.63 -15.51
C TYR A 94 -24.63 -23.64 -15.63
N CYS A 95 -24.56 -22.68 -16.56
CA CYS A 95 -25.57 -21.64 -16.73
C CYS A 95 -25.89 -20.84 -15.44
N SER A 96 -24.88 -20.55 -14.63
CA SER A 96 -24.98 -19.75 -13.41
C SER A 96 -25.03 -18.25 -13.73
N ASP A 97 -26.18 -17.79 -14.22
CA ASP A 97 -26.40 -16.45 -14.76
C ASP A 97 -26.06 -15.30 -13.81
N ASN A 98 -26.46 -15.39 -12.54
CA ASN A 98 -26.16 -14.36 -11.53
C ASN A 98 -24.65 -14.28 -11.25
N VAL A 99 -23.97 -15.43 -11.22
CA VAL A 99 -22.52 -15.50 -11.04
C VAL A 99 -21.79 -14.92 -12.25
N VAL A 100 -22.19 -15.27 -13.47
CA VAL A 100 -21.60 -14.71 -14.70
C VAL A 100 -21.73 -13.19 -14.74
N GLU A 101 -22.93 -12.66 -14.49
CA GLU A 101 -23.18 -11.22 -14.47
C GLU A 101 -22.29 -10.50 -13.45
N TRP A 102 -22.19 -11.05 -12.23
CA TRP A 102 -21.34 -10.49 -11.19
C TRP A 102 -19.85 -10.57 -11.54
N LEU A 103 -19.36 -11.69 -12.10
CA LEU A 103 -17.96 -11.83 -12.50
C LEU A 103 -17.57 -10.81 -13.57
N LEU A 104 -18.42 -10.61 -14.59
CA LEU A 104 -18.19 -9.63 -15.65
C LEU A 104 -18.19 -8.19 -15.13
N GLN A 105 -19.09 -7.85 -14.20
CA GLN A 105 -19.10 -6.54 -13.54
C GLN A 105 -17.82 -6.26 -12.73
N ASN A 106 -17.12 -7.30 -12.29
CA ASN A 106 -15.84 -7.20 -11.59
C ASN A 106 -14.62 -7.30 -12.53
N GLY A 107 -14.85 -7.28 -13.85
CA GLY A 107 -13.78 -7.18 -14.83
C GLY A 107 -12.98 -8.48 -15.04
N VAL A 108 -13.59 -9.63 -14.76
CA VAL A 108 -13.02 -10.95 -15.14
C VAL A 108 -12.90 -11.01 -16.66
N ASP A 109 -11.79 -11.55 -17.16
CA ASP A 109 -11.53 -11.64 -18.60
C ASP A 109 -12.34 -12.79 -19.23
N PRO A 110 -13.30 -12.52 -20.12
CA PRO A 110 -14.08 -13.56 -20.80
C PRO A 110 -13.25 -14.40 -21.78
N ASP A 111 -12.12 -13.86 -22.23
CA ASP A 111 -11.22 -14.51 -23.19
C ASP A 111 -10.14 -15.38 -22.49
N ALA A 112 -10.25 -15.57 -21.17
CA ALA A 112 -9.35 -16.44 -20.42
C ALA A 112 -9.45 -17.89 -20.94
N VAL A 113 -8.33 -18.36 -21.49
CA VAL A 113 -8.23 -19.65 -22.15
C VAL A 113 -8.10 -20.77 -21.12
N CYS A 114 -9.06 -21.69 -21.09
CA CYS A 114 -9.07 -22.84 -20.19
C CYS A 114 -8.75 -24.14 -20.96
N TYR A 115 -9.31 -25.27 -20.51
CA TYR A 115 -9.10 -26.59 -21.10
C TYR A 115 -9.29 -26.60 -22.62
N SER A 116 -8.41 -27.30 -23.33
CA SER A 116 -8.47 -27.46 -24.80
C SER A 116 -8.54 -26.14 -25.59
N LYS A 117 -7.97 -25.06 -25.03
CA LYS A 117 -8.00 -23.70 -25.58
C LYS A 117 -9.40 -23.08 -25.70
N GLN A 118 -10.38 -23.59 -24.97
CA GLN A 118 -11.74 -23.07 -24.95
C GLN A 118 -11.84 -21.83 -24.05
N VAL A 119 -12.78 -20.95 -24.38
CA VAL A 119 -13.15 -19.80 -23.54
C VAL A 119 -14.56 -19.99 -22.96
N ALA A 120 -14.97 -19.09 -22.06
CA ALA A 120 -16.29 -19.15 -21.42
C ALA A 120 -17.46 -19.22 -22.42
N LEU A 121 -17.31 -18.57 -23.58
CA LEU A 121 -18.31 -18.56 -24.66
C LEU A 121 -18.53 -19.96 -25.28
N ASP A 122 -17.50 -20.80 -25.34
CA ASP A 122 -17.56 -22.11 -26.01
C ASP A 122 -18.28 -23.17 -25.17
N VAL A 123 -18.37 -22.94 -23.85
CA VAL A 123 -18.87 -23.94 -22.89
C VAL A 123 -20.26 -23.69 -22.36
N ILE A 124 -20.94 -22.64 -22.81
CA ILE A 124 -22.25 -22.24 -22.28
C ILE A 124 -23.23 -23.42 -22.28
N GLY A 125 -23.72 -23.80 -21.10
CA GLY A 125 -24.74 -24.82 -20.91
C GLY A 125 -24.31 -26.26 -21.27
N GLN A 126 -23.01 -26.54 -21.35
CA GLN A 126 -22.52 -27.90 -21.59
C GLN A 126 -22.78 -28.87 -20.42
N CYS A 127 -22.94 -28.36 -19.19
CA CYS A 127 -23.23 -29.17 -18.01
C CYS A 127 -24.72 -29.15 -17.61
N THR A 128 -25.41 -28.04 -17.85
CA THR A 128 -26.85 -27.89 -17.58
C THR A 128 -27.49 -27.15 -18.74
N TYR A 129 -28.50 -27.76 -19.35
CA TYR A 129 -29.14 -27.18 -20.52
C TYR A 129 -30.39 -26.40 -20.10
N ASP A 130 -30.20 -25.10 -19.84
CA ASP A 130 -31.26 -24.11 -19.70
C ASP A 130 -31.14 -23.09 -20.83
N ARG A 131 -32.05 -23.14 -21.81
CA ARG A 131 -31.98 -22.33 -23.03
C ARG A 131 -32.10 -20.83 -22.74
N GLU A 132 -32.90 -20.44 -21.75
CA GLU A 132 -33.11 -19.03 -21.42
C GLU A 132 -31.86 -18.44 -20.76
N LYS A 133 -31.30 -19.16 -19.78
CA LYS A 133 -30.05 -18.76 -19.12
C LYS A 133 -28.87 -18.78 -20.07
N ALA A 134 -28.75 -19.81 -20.91
CA ALA A 134 -27.70 -19.89 -21.92
C ALA A 134 -27.75 -18.68 -22.88
N SER A 135 -28.94 -18.30 -23.35
CA SER A 135 -29.09 -17.10 -24.20
C SER A 135 -28.75 -15.81 -23.47
N ARG A 136 -29.09 -15.70 -22.17
CA ARG A 136 -28.71 -14.54 -21.35
C ARG A 136 -27.19 -14.44 -21.20
N ILE A 137 -26.52 -15.55 -20.89
CA ILE A 137 -25.07 -15.62 -20.73
C ILE A 137 -24.33 -15.34 -22.03
N ASP A 138 -24.80 -15.88 -23.16
CA ASP A 138 -24.25 -15.58 -24.50
C ASP A 138 -24.31 -14.07 -24.80
N LYS A 139 -25.44 -13.42 -24.48
CA LYS A 139 -25.56 -11.96 -24.62
C LYS A 139 -24.61 -11.21 -23.71
N LEU A 140 -24.44 -11.65 -22.45
CA LEU A 140 -23.54 -11.00 -21.49
C LEU A 140 -22.07 -11.11 -21.92
N LEU A 141 -21.63 -12.29 -22.37
CA LEU A 141 -20.24 -12.52 -22.79
C LEU A 141 -19.87 -11.78 -24.08
N LYS A 142 -20.84 -11.49 -24.96
CA LYS A 142 -20.65 -10.72 -26.19
C LYS A 142 -20.68 -9.19 -25.99
N GLN A 143 -21.04 -8.71 -24.80
CA GLN A 143 -21.05 -7.26 -24.52
C GLN A 143 -19.64 -6.68 -24.51
N PRO A 144 -19.48 -5.38 -24.84
CA PRO A 144 -18.19 -4.73 -24.73
C PRO A 144 -17.72 -4.74 -23.27
N ARG A 145 -16.42 -4.99 -23.08
CA ARG A 145 -15.82 -5.04 -21.75
C ARG A 145 -16.03 -3.71 -21.02
N THR A 146 -16.44 -3.78 -19.75
CA THR A 146 -16.64 -2.60 -18.91
C THR A 146 -15.37 -2.28 -18.09
N PRO A 147 -15.04 -0.99 -17.91
CA PRO A 147 -14.03 -0.58 -16.93
C PRO A 147 -14.38 -1.09 -15.52
N PRO A 148 -13.37 -1.22 -14.64
CA PRO A 148 -13.62 -1.72 -13.30
C PRO A 148 -14.31 -0.66 -12.44
N GLN A 149 -14.90 -1.09 -11.33
CA GLN A 149 -15.42 -0.15 -10.33
C GLN A 149 -14.29 0.69 -9.74
N PRO A 150 -14.56 1.95 -9.35
CA PRO A 150 -13.58 2.79 -8.68
C PRO A 150 -13.06 2.15 -7.38
N PRO A 151 -11.75 2.31 -7.07
CA PRO A 151 -11.22 1.87 -5.79
C PRO A 151 -11.93 2.53 -4.60
N VAL A 152 -11.92 1.84 -3.45
CA VAL A 152 -12.37 2.40 -2.18
C VAL A 152 -11.53 3.63 -1.85
N GLN A 153 -12.16 4.60 -1.17
CA GLN A 153 -11.53 5.80 -0.66
C GLN A 153 -10.15 5.50 -0.03
N PRO A 154 -9.05 6.16 -0.48
CA PRO A 154 -7.72 5.90 0.03
C PRO A 154 -7.58 6.37 1.49
N THR A 155 -6.99 5.52 2.32
CA THR A 155 -6.52 5.93 3.66
C THR A 155 -5.19 6.64 3.53
N LEU A 156 -5.10 7.87 4.04
CA LEU A 156 -3.94 8.75 3.90
C LEU A 156 -3.21 8.95 5.23
N PHE A 157 -1.89 8.98 5.19
CA PHE A 157 -1.04 9.33 6.33
C PHE A 157 0.07 10.28 5.90
N ALA A 158 0.19 11.44 6.55
CA ALA A 158 1.22 12.43 6.25
C ALA A 158 2.38 12.37 7.26
N LYS A 159 3.62 12.38 6.77
CA LYS A 159 4.85 12.50 7.57
C LYS A 159 5.67 13.69 7.11
N ILE A 160 6.34 14.32 8.08
CA ILE A 160 7.44 15.24 7.78
C ILE A 160 8.68 14.44 7.32
N GLY A 161 9.43 15.03 6.40
CA GLY A 161 10.71 14.58 5.91
C GLY A 161 11.64 15.79 5.80
N TYR A 162 12.93 15.51 5.85
CA TYR A 162 13.98 16.51 5.74
C TYR A 162 14.86 16.09 4.56
N GLU A 163 15.18 17.03 3.69
CA GLU A 163 16.02 16.83 2.53
C GLU A 163 17.18 17.83 2.60
N ASP A 164 18.41 17.32 2.73
CA ASP A 164 19.60 18.17 2.83
C ASP A 164 20.16 18.44 1.44
N HIS A 165 20.28 19.72 1.08
CA HIS A 165 20.87 20.14 -0.17
C HIS A 165 22.21 20.84 0.06
N LEU A 166 23.22 20.47 -0.73
CA LEU A 166 24.50 21.17 -0.73
C LEU A 166 24.39 22.44 -1.58
N LYS A 167 24.49 23.59 -0.93
CA LYS A 167 24.54 24.90 -1.55
C LYS A 167 25.95 25.46 -1.47
N THR A 168 26.42 26.08 -2.56
CA THR A 168 27.68 26.81 -2.53
C THR A 168 27.39 28.27 -2.22
N VAL A 169 27.90 28.77 -1.10
CA VAL A 169 27.83 30.16 -0.67
C VAL A 169 29.22 30.79 -0.92
N TYR A 170 29.25 32.05 -1.29
CA TYR A 170 30.49 32.79 -1.51
C TYR A 170 30.67 33.78 -0.37
N ASP A 171 31.72 33.60 0.43
CA ASP A 171 32.09 34.52 1.49
C ASP A 171 33.09 35.54 0.93
N GLU A 172 32.88 36.84 1.22
CA GLU A 172 33.85 37.89 0.89
C GLU A 172 34.97 37.88 1.94
N VAL A 173 36.17 37.51 1.51
CA VAL A 173 37.37 37.53 2.35
C VAL A 173 38.12 38.83 2.06
N VAL A 174 38.20 39.70 3.07
CA VAL A 174 39.00 40.93 3.04
C VAL A 174 40.43 40.55 3.43
N ASN A 175 41.41 41.04 2.66
CA ASN A 175 42.82 40.84 2.98
C ASN A 175 43.19 41.69 4.22
N PRO A 176 43.65 41.10 5.34
CA PRO A 176 43.98 41.87 6.54
C PRO A 176 45.14 42.87 6.34
N GLU A 177 45.96 42.68 5.31
CA GLU A 177 47.09 43.56 4.98
C GLU A 177 46.71 44.75 4.08
N ASP A 178 45.56 44.68 3.39
CA ASP A 178 45.06 45.74 2.51
C ASP A 178 43.52 45.78 2.56
N PRO A 179 42.94 46.55 3.51
CA PRO A 179 41.51 46.60 3.73
C PRO A 179 40.72 47.30 2.60
N ASP A 180 41.39 48.13 1.78
CA ASP A 180 40.79 48.84 0.64
C ASP A 180 41.00 48.13 -0.71
N GLY A 181 41.72 46.99 -0.70
CA GLY A 181 42.00 46.18 -1.88
C GLY A 181 40.79 45.37 -2.40
N PRO A 182 40.92 44.73 -3.58
CA PRO A 182 39.85 43.94 -4.18
C PRO A 182 39.49 42.74 -3.28
N LYS A 183 38.23 42.70 -2.82
CA LYS A 183 37.70 41.62 -1.99
C LYS A 183 37.70 40.28 -2.74
N MET A 184 38.30 39.26 -2.15
CA MET A 184 38.31 37.92 -2.73
C MET A 184 37.01 37.18 -2.38
N ARG A 185 36.42 36.46 -3.34
CA ARG A 185 35.27 35.57 -3.09
C ARG A 185 35.76 34.15 -2.87
N LYS A 186 35.51 33.58 -1.70
CA LYS A 186 35.83 32.17 -1.41
C LYS A 186 34.56 31.35 -1.42
N ALA A 187 34.54 30.30 -2.25
CA ALA A 187 33.44 29.35 -2.29
C ALA A 187 33.47 28.43 -1.06
N ARG A 188 32.36 28.36 -0.32
CA ARG A 188 32.11 27.46 0.80
C ARG A 188 30.88 26.60 0.51
N ARG A 189 30.95 25.29 0.74
CA ARG A 189 29.77 24.42 0.66
C ARG A 189 29.06 24.42 2.01
N VAL A 190 27.76 24.67 1.99
CA VAL A 190 26.85 24.70 3.15
C VAL A 190 25.70 23.74 2.88
N THR A 191 25.29 22.99 3.89
CA THR A 191 24.10 22.12 3.84
C THR A 191 22.87 22.94 4.21
N GLU A 192 21.90 23.02 3.31
CA GLU A 192 20.60 23.66 3.52
C GLU A 192 19.54 22.56 3.66
N THR A 193 19.00 22.40 4.87
CA THR A 193 17.92 21.43 5.14
C THR A 193 16.57 22.00 4.73
N VAL A 194 15.97 21.43 3.69
CA VAL A 194 14.62 21.79 3.22
C VAL A 194 13.61 20.83 3.81
N VAL A 195 12.57 21.39 4.44
CA VAL A 195 11.47 20.60 4.99
C VAL A 195 10.52 20.19 3.86
N ARG A 196 10.32 18.88 3.70
CA ARG A 196 9.41 18.28 2.72
C ARG A 196 8.50 17.27 3.38
N CYS A 197 7.25 17.20 2.97
CA CYS A 197 6.32 16.19 3.48
C CYS A 197 6.19 15.02 2.51
N LYS A 198 5.81 13.87 3.06
CA LYS A 198 5.40 12.69 2.31
C LYS A 198 4.01 12.26 2.75
N VAL A 199 3.18 11.88 1.79
CA VAL A 199 1.86 11.30 2.03
C VAL A 199 1.90 9.85 1.59
N SER A 200 1.66 8.94 2.52
CA SER A 200 1.44 7.53 2.25
C SER A 200 -0.05 7.31 2.01
N ALA A 201 -0.40 6.81 0.83
CA ALA A 201 -1.76 6.43 0.46
C ALA A 201 -1.86 4.90 0.40
N THR A 202 -2.83 4.34 1.11
CA THR A 202 -3.20 2.92 1.05
C THR A 202 -4.64 2.82 0.58
N TYR A 203 -4.92 1.94 -0.38
CA TYR A 203 -6.24 1.81 -0.97
C TYR A 203 -6.55 0.35 -1.26
N LYS A 204 -7.84 0.04 -1.39
CA LYS A 204 -8.32 -1.30 -1.70
C LYS A 204 -9.20 -1.21 -2.93
N SER A 205 -8.95 -2.06 -3.92
CA SER A 205 -9.94 -2.41 -4.93
C SER A 205 -10.41 -3.82 -4.64
N TYR A 206 -11.71 -4.02 -4.61
CA TYR A 206 -12.24 -5.37 -4.51
C TYR A 206 -12.16 -6.03 -5.89
N TRP A 207 -11.90 -7.33 -5.90
CA TRP A 207 -12.20 -8.17 -7.06
C TRP A 207 -11.42 -7.80 -8.34
N LEU A 208 -10.20 -7.28 -8.23
CA LEU A 208 -9.33 -7.01 -9.39
C LEU A 208 -8.16 -8.00 -9.44
N PRO A 209 -7.63 -8.29 -10.64
CA PRO A 209 -6.55 -9.24 -10.78
C PRO A 209 -5.30 -8.76 -10.04
N PRO A 210 -4.44 -9.68 -9.55
CA PRO A 210 -3.16 -9.30 -9.00
C PRO A 210 -2.35 -8.49 -10.03
N LYS A 211 -1.59 -7.49 -9.56
CA LYS A 211 -0.81 -6.54 -10.39
C LYS A 211 -1.64 -5.61 -11.28
N THR A 212 -2.90 -5.37 -10.93
CA THR A 212 -3.70 -4.28 -11.50
C THR A 212 -2.94 -2.95 -11.45
N ASN A 213 -2.99 -2.18 -12.54
CA ASN A 213 -2.35 -0.86 -12.57
C ASN A 213 -3.27 0.17 -11.91
N TYR A 214 -2.70 0.97 -11.02
CA TYR A 214 -3.35 2.09 -10.35
C TYR A 214 -2.72 3.40 -10.78
N GLU A 215 -3.54 4.44 -10.80
CA GLU A 215 -3.11 5.81 -10.98
C GLU A 215 -3.64 6.64 -9.82
N LEU A 216 -2.72 7.29 -9.13
CA LEU A 216 -2.97 8.25 -8.08
C LEU A 216 -2.77 9.63 -8.66
N ARG A 217 -3.67 10.53 -8.31
CA ARG A 217 -3.50 11.96 -8.54
C ARG A 217 -3.57 12.71 -7.22
N LEU A 218 -2.65 13.64 -7.04
CA LEU A 218 -2.59 14.53 -5.90
C LEU A 218 -2.43 15.96 -6.40
N ARG A 219 -3.27 16.88 -5.91
CA ARG A 219 -3.10 18.32 -6.12
C ARG A 219 -3.21 19.05 -4.79
N GLU A 220 -2.59 20.23 -4.72
CA GLU A 220 -2.91 21.20 -3.67
C GLU A 220 -4.33 21.73 -3.92
N ILE A 221 -5.17 21.93 -2.89
CA ILE A 221 -6.55 22.40 -3.09
C ILE A 221 -6.60 23.75 -3.82
N LYS A 222 -5.61 24.61 -3.56
CA LYS A 222 -5.45 25.92 -4.23
C LYS A 222 -4.61 25.82 -5.52
N GLY A 223 -4.08 24.64 -5.83
CA GLY A 223 -3.24 24.40 -7.00
C GLY A 223 -4.06 24.05 -8.23
N THR A 224 -3.49 24.33 -9.40
CA THR A 224 -4.09 24.01 -10.70
C THR A 224 -3.59 22.68 -11.27
N GLU A 225 -2.40 22.24 -10.89
CA GLU A 225 -1.73 21.07 -11.47
C GLU A 225 -1.88 19.82 -10.62
N TRP A 226 -2.13 18.69 -11.30
CA TRP A 226 -2.16 17.36 -10.69
C TRP A 226 -0.79 16.69 -10.79
N LYS A 227 -0.26 16.26 -9.66
CA LYS A 227 0.84 15.28 -9.61
C LYS A 227 0.25 13.89 -9.80
N ILE A 228 0.68 13.19 -10.85
CA ILE A 228 0.20 11.85 -11.20
C ILE A 228 1.28 10.82 -10.90
N GLU A 229 0.91 9.76 -10.21
CA GLU A 229 1.78 8.63 -9.87
C GLU A 229 1.11 7.33 -10.26
N ARG A 230 1.84 6.42 -10.92
CA ARG A 230 1.35 5.09 -11.28
C ARG A 230 2.04 4.01 -10.46
N THR A 231 1.32 2.95 -10.14
CA THR A 231 1.85 1.80 -9.38
C THR A 231 0.99 0.56 -9.61
N GLN A 232 1.55 -0.62 -9.34
CA GLN A 232 0.81 -1.89 -9.31
C GLN A 232 0.55 -2.40 -7.88
N ALA A 233 1.08 -1.69 -6.89
CA ALA A 233 0.86 -1.98 -5.47
C ALA A 233 -0.39 -1.27 -4.97
N THR A 234 -1.02 -1.81 -3.93
CA THR A 234 -2.17 -1.20 -3.22
C THR A 234 -1.77 -0.11 -2.22
N HIS A 235 -0.53 0.36 -2.31
CA HIS A 235 0.01 1.45 -1.52
C HIS A 235 0.99 2.26 -2.36
N LYS A 236 1.09 3.57 -2.07
CA LYS A 236 2.07 4.47 -2.70
C LYS A 236 2.45 5.59 -1.74
N ILE A 237 3.73 5.97 -1.78
CA ILE A 237 4.24 7.13 -1.07
C ILE A 237 4.47 8.25 -2.07
N MET A 238 3.84 9.40 -1.84
CA MET A 238 4.02 10.63 -2.61
C MET A 238 4.93 11.57 -1.81
N THR A 239 6.09 11.94 -2.36
CA THR A 239 7.12 12.75 -1.70
C THR A 239 7.20 14.16 -2.29
N GLY A 240 7.99 15.03 -1.64
CA GLY A 240 8.28 16.39 -2.12
C GLY A 240 7.15 17.40 -1.86
N LEU A 241 6.20 17.07 -0.98
CA LEU A 241 5.06 17.93 -0.67
C LEU A 241 5.46 19.09 0.22
N LYS A 242 4.74 20.21 0.14
CA LYS A 242 4.98 21.37 1.00
C LYS A 242 4.45 21.08 2.42
N PRO A 243 5.12 21.57 3.46
CA PRO A 243 4.57 21.54 4.82
C PRO A 243 3.36 22.47 4.94
N ASP A 244 2.52 22.24 5.95
CA ASP A 244 1.34 23.06 6.27
C ASP A 244 0.43 23.35 5.06
N THR A 245 0.21 22.34 4.23
CA THR A 245 -0.53 22.46 2.97
C THR A 245 -1.57 21.35 2.86
N THR A 246 -2.79 21.71 2.48
CA THR A 246 -3.87 20.73 2.26
C THR A 246 -3.88 20.25 0.81
N TYR A 247 -3.85 18.94 0.65
CA TYR A 247 -3.88 18.24 -0.62
C TYR A 247 -5.18 17.46 -0.76
N GLU A 248 -5.64 17.32 -2.00
CA GLU A 248 -6.67 16.34 -2.37
C GLU A 248 -6.04 15.19 -3.14
N VAL A 249 -6.50 13.98 -2.84
CA VAL A 249 -5.98 12.73 -3.39
C VAL A 249 -7.12 11.88 -3.93
N GLN A 250 -6.91 11.31 -5.11
CA GLN A 250 -7.83 10.35 -5.73
C GLN A 250 -7.06 9.20 -6.37
N VAL A 251 -7.70 8.04 -6.47
CA VAL A 251 -7.11 6.82 -7.04
C VAL A 251 -8.07 6.22 -8.05
N ARG A 252 -7.56 5.69 -9.15
CA ARG A 252 -8.32 4.85 -10.10
C ARG A 252 -7.55 3.60 -10.46
N ALA A 253 -8.26 2.55 -10.87
CA ALA A 253 -7.70 1.27 -11.28
C ALA A 253 -7.85 1.06 -12.80
N LYS A 254 -7.05 0.15 -13.36
CA LYS A 254 -7.09 -0.22 -14.78
C LYS A 254 -7.25 -1.72 -14.97
N ASN A 255 -8.25 -2.13 -15.74
CA ASN A 255 -8.39 -3.51 -16.24
C ASN A 255 -8.09 -3.59 -17.75
N VAL A 256 -8.40 -4.74 -18.37
CA VAL A 256 -8.25 -4.95 -19.82
C VAL A 256 -9.15 -4.00 -20.64
N ALA A 257 -10.31 -3.62 -20.10
CA ALA A 257 -11.25 -2.71 -20.74
C ALA A 257 -10.78 -1.24 -20.71
N GLY A 258 -10.12 -0.82 -19.63
CA GLY A 258 -9.68 0.56 -19.47
C GLY A 258 -9.53 1.00 -18.02
N TRP A 259 -9.50 2.32 -17.83
CA TRP A 259 -9.43 2.95 -16.52
C TRP A 259 -10.82 3.12 -15.92
N SER A 260 -10.95 2.85 -14.62
CA SER A 260 -12.14 3.22 -13.85
C SER A 260 -12.27 4.73 -13.73
N ASP A 261 -13.44 5.17 -13.28
CA ASP A 261 -13.57 6.50 -12.68
C ASP A 261 -12.67 6.62 -11.44
N PHE A 262 -12.39 7.85 -11.05
CA PHE A 262 -11.63 8.13 -9.83
C PHE A 262 -12.47 7.84 -8.59
N SER A 263 -11.79 7.39 -7.53
CA SER A 263 -12.36 7.27 -6.19
C SER A 263 -12.89 8.61 -5.70
N GLU A 264 -13.70 8.55 -4.64
CA GLU A 264 -14.04 9.73 -3.86
C GLU A 264 -12.79 10.51 -3.46
N VAL A 265 -12.93 11.84 -3.41
CA VAL A 265 -11.85 12.76 -3.06
C VAL A 265 -11.56 12.64 -1.58
N VAL A 266 -10.28 12.57 -1.22
CA VAL A 266 -9.82 12.60 0.17
C VAL A 266 -8.92 13.80 0.38
N HIS A 267 -9.16 14.54 1.46
CA HIS A 267 -8.33 15.66 1.85
C HIS A 267 -7.35 15.26 2.95
N ILE A 268 -6.11 15.73 2.84
CA ILE A 268 -5.08 15.54 3.86
C ILE A 268 -4.25 16.82 4.01
N SER A 269 -4.03 17.24 5.26
CA SER A 269 -3.11 18.34 5.58
C SER A 269 -1.75 17.80 5.97
N THR A 270 -0.69 18.35 5.39
CA THR A 270 0.68 18.00 5.76
C THR A 270 1.08 18.66 7.08
N PRO A 271 1.95 18.02 7.88
CA PRO A 271 2.43 18.61 9.13
C PRO A 271 3.15 19.95 8.90
N VAL A 272 3.09 20.83 9.91
CA VAL A 272 3.86 22.07 9.92
C VAL A 272 5.35 21.75 9.96
N GLY A 273 6.11 22.42 9.10
CA GLY A 273 7.55 22.25 9.01
C GLY A 273 8.25 22.97 10.16
N LYS A 274 8.57 22.25 11.23
CA LYS A 274 9.51 22.77 12.23
C LYS A 274 10.91 22.65 11.64
N LYS A 275 11.61 23.77 11.42
CA LYS A 275 13.07 23.73 11.22
C LYS A 275 13.66 23.04 12.45
N GLN A 276 14.52 22.03 12.25
CA GLN A 276 15.23 21.45 13.38
C GLN A 276 16.02 22.58 14.07
N PRO A 277 15.93 22.72 15.41
CA PRO A 277 16.81 23.62 16.14
C PRO A 277 18.21 22.99 16.15
N GLY A 278 19.02 23.34 15.16
CA GLY A 278 20.34 22.76 14.99
C GLY A 278 21.07 23.35 13.79
N GLU A 279 21.44 24.63 13.91
CA GLU A 279 22.49 25.39 13.21
C GLU A 279 22.07 26.87 13.10
N GLU A 280 21.71 27.49 14.23
CA GLU A 280 22.05 28.90 14.39
C GLU A 280 23.57 28.98 14.57
N GLY A 281 24.19 29.85 13.79
CA GLY A 281 25.64 29.95 13.71
C GLY A 281 26.29 30.04 15.08
N LYS A 282 27.46 29.42 15.20
CA LYS A 282 28.53 29.95 16.06
C LYS A 282 28.94 31.33 15.51
N GLU A 283 28.06 32.32 15.62
CA GLU A 283 28.41 33.72 15.50
C GLU A 283 28.66 34.24 16.91
N GLY A 284 29.93 34.51 17.19
CA GLY A 284 30.36 35.47 18.20
C GLY A 284 29.91 35.18 19.63
N GLU A 285 30.63 34.28 20.29
CA GLU A 285 30.89 34.43 21.72
C GLU A 285 31.67 35.74 21.90
N LYS A 286 30.95 36.87 21.99
CA LYS A 286 31.51 38.11 22.52
C LYS A 286 31.70 37.85 24.02
N GLU A 287 32.96 37.70 24.41
CA GLU A 287 33.41 37.84 25.78
C GLU A 287 32.75 39.09 26.40
N ALA A 288 31.73 38.90 27.22
CA ALA A 288 31.37 39.88 28.22
C ALA A 288 32.41 39.75 29.34
N LYS A 289 33.56 40.39 29.15
CA LYS A 289 34.41 40.77 30.29
C LYS A 289 33.60 41.74 31.12
N THR A 290 33.09 41.26 32.24
CA THR A 290 32.59 42.08 33.34
C THR A 290 33.76 42.95 33.81
N GLU A 291 33.80 44.21 33.39
CA GLU A 291 34.62 45.22 34.04
C GLU A 291 34.04 45.43 35.45
N GLU A 292 34.66 44.78 36.45
CA GLU A 292 34.43 45.10 37.86
C GLU A 292 34.79 46.58 38.07
N THR A 293 33.82 47.36 38.55
CA THR A 293 34.02 48.76 38.92
C THR A 293 35.05 48.90 40.05
N PRO A 294 35.85 49.99 40.10
CA PRO A 294 36.92 50.17 41.10
C PRO A 294 36.48 50.03 42.57
N GLU A 295 35.21 50.32 42.88
CA GLU A 295 34.65 50.19 44.23
C GLU A 295 34.44 48.72 44.67
N GLU A 296 34.23 47.78 43.74
CA GLU A 296 34.07 46.35 44.05
C GLU A 296 35.42 45.65 44.32
N LYS A 297 36.52 46.17 43.76
CA LYS A 297 37.88 45.68 44.05
C LYS A 297 38.34 46.06 45.46
N GLU A 298 38.05 47.28 45.91
CA GLU A 298 38.44 47.75 47.26
C GLU A 298 37.72 47.00 48.38
N THR A 299 36.43 46.70 48.18
CA THR A 299 35.63 45.96 49.17
C THR A 299 36.05 44.49 49.28
N ARG A 300 36.50 43.88 48.17
CA ARG A 300 37.02 42.51 48.14
C ARG A 300 38.41 42.40 48.79
N GLU A 301 39.32 43.35 48.57
CA GLU A 301 40.62 43.40 49.25
C GLU A 301 40.50 43.70 50.75
N ALA A 302 39.56 44.55 51.15
CA ALA A 302 39.30 44.82 52.58
C ALA A 302 38.76 43.59 53.33
N ALA A 303 37.95 42.76 52.68
CA ALA A 303 37.42 41.52 53.23
C ALA A 303 38.51 40.45 53.41
N ASP A 304 39.44 40.33 52.46
CA ASP A 304 40.55 39.37 52.54
C ASP A 304 41.61 39.77 53.56
N ARG A 305 41.85 41.07 53.74
CA ARG A 305 42.76 41.58 54.79
C ARG A 305 42.20 41.33 56.20
N LYS A 306 40.87 41.33 56.37
CA LYS A 306 40.20 40.96 57.64
C LYS A 306 40.24 39.45 57.90
N LYS A 307 40.13 38.60 56.88
CA LYS A 307 40.27 37.14 57.01
C LYS A 307 41.69 36.73 57.41
N ARG A 308 42.72 37.33 56.81
CA ARG A 308 44.12 37.03 57.16
C ARG A 308 44.51 37.45 58.58
N ARG A 309 43.92 38.53 59.12
CA ARG A 309 44.13 38.94 60.53
C ARG A 309 43.46 38.01 61.55
N LYS A 310 42.37 37.34 61.21
CA LYS A 310 41.69 36.37 62.09
C LYS A 310 42.35 34.98 62.12
N ALA A 311 43.14 34.64 61.10
CA ALA A 311 43.83 33.36 61.02
C ALA A 311 45.21 33.33 61.73
N SER A 312 45.63 34.44 62.35
CA SER A 312 46.95 34.57 62.99
C SER A 312 46.89 34.75 64.52
N ILE A 313 45.71 34.58 65.14
CA ILE A 313 45.51 34.64 66.61
C ILE A 313 44.79 33.37 67.12
N LEU A 314 45.08 32.22 66.50
CA LEU A 314 44.70 30.89 66.97
C LEU A 314 45.88 29.95 66.78
#